data_AF-A0A7Y8TXL6-F1
#
_entry.id   AF-A0A7Y8TXL6-F1
#
_cell.length_a   1.000
_cell.length_b   1.000
_cell.length_c   1.000
_cell.angle_alpha   90.00
_cell.angle_beta   90.00
_cell.angle_gamma   90.00
#
_symmetry.space_group_name_H-M   'P 1'
#
loop_
_entity.id
_entity.type
_entity.pdbx_description
1 polymer ?
#
loop_
_entity_poly.entity_id
_entity_poly.type
_entity_poly.pdbx_seq_one_letter_code
_entity_poly.pdbx_strand_id
1 'polypeptide(L)'
;MILPNITFVDYSENQEGHGLRKSSSEHKALFTKLIDALTEQHPHLKSWQIKAMAIEQFLLAAGIDVICIDTVNGKDYGTGIFHKETNEKIAFIKTNSMVVNILHDLYFKGVFDSSKVAEPA
;
A
#
# COMPACT_ATOMS: atom_id res chain seq x y z
N MET A 1 -2.24 18.48 13.85
CA MET A 1 -2.69 17.09 13.63
C MET A 1 -1.45 16.22 13.70
N ILE A 2 -1.31 15.38 14.73
CA ILE A 2 -0.17 14.47 14.87
C ILE A 2 -0.56 13.21 14.10
N LEU A 3 -0.06 13.08 12.86
CA LEU A 3 -0.20 11.85 12.08
C LEU A 3 0.72 10.78 12.71
N PRO A 4 0.24 9.54 12.89
CA PRO A 4 1.10 8.47 13.38
C PRO A 4 2.22 8.22 12.37
N ASN A 5 3.46 8.26 12.85
CA ASN A 5 4.64 7.85 12.11
C ASN A 5 4.53 6.33 11.92
N ILE A 6 4.00 5.87 10.79
CA ILE A 6 4.00 4.45 10.44
C ILE A 6 5.41 4.12 9.98
N THR A 7 6.30 3.96 10.96
CA THR A 7 7.55 3.27 10.72
C THR A 7 7.18 1.81 10.48
N PHE A 8 7.59 1.22 9.34
CA PHE A 8 7.65 -0.23 9.20
C PHE A 8 8.72 -0.72 10.18
N VAL A 9 8.38 -0.74 11.48
CA VAL A 9 9.28 -1.23 12.52
C VAL A 9 9.29 -2.74 12.37
N ASP A 10 10.44 -3.25 11.93
CA ASP A 10 10.79 -4.64 12.08
C ASP A 10 10.90 -4.92 13.59
N TYR A 11 9.81 -5.39 14.20
CA TYR A 11 9.80 -5.80 15.61
C TYR A 11 10.50 -7.16 15.82
N SER A 12 11.35 -7.62 14.88
CA SER A 12 12.07 -8.89 14.98
C SER A 12 13.35 -8.80 15.82
N GLU A 13 13.68 -7.65 16.41
CA GLU A 13 14.80 -7.53 17.36
C GLU A 13 14.57 -8.26 18.69
N ASN A 14 13.39 -8.85 18.90
CA ASN A 14 13.16 -9.81 19.99
C ASN A 14 12.94 -11.22 19.44
N GLN A 15 14.03 -11.99 19.47
CA GLN A 15 14.13 -13.45 19.25
C GLN A 15 14.45 -13.87 17.80
N GLU A 16 15.75 -14.09 17.61
CA GLU A 16 16.34 -15.23 16.89
C GLU A 16 15.58 -15.72 15.65
N GLY A 17 16.03 -15.24 14.49
CA GLY A 17 16.16 -16.02 13.27
C GLY A 17 14.93 -16.80 12.80
N HIS A 18 14.22 -16.24 11.82
CA HIS A 18 13.74 -16.90 10.59
C HIS A 18 12.65 -16.01 9.99
N GLY A 19 12.83 -15.64 8.71
CA GLY A 19 12.07 -14.64 7.95
C GLY A 19 10.65 -14.33 8.45
N LEU A 20 10.40 -13.04 8.66
CA LEU A 20 9.11 -12.41 8.98
C LEU A 20 7.93 -13.10 8.28
N ARG A 21 7.34 -14.09 8.95
CA ARG A 21 6.09 -14.70 8.55
C ARG A 21 4.96 -13.77 8.99
N LYS A 22 4.27 -13.21 7.99
CA LYS A 22 3.05 -12.39 8.08
C LYS A 22 3.30 -10.97 8.57
N SER A 23 2.94 -10.00 7.72
CA SER A 23 2.43 -8.68 8.12
C SER A 23 1.79 -8.77 9.52
N SER A 24 2.40 -8.09 10.50
CA SER A 24 1.95 -8.13 11.89
C SER A 24 0.45 -7.78 11.95
N SER A 25 -0.29 -8.43 12.84
CA SER A 25 -1.73 -8.20 13.03
C SER A 25 -2.10 -6.72 13.20
N GLU A 26 -1.15 -5.91 13.65
CA GLU A 26 -1.29 -4.48 13.87
C GLU A 26 -1.39 -3.66 12.57
N HIS A 27 -0.55 -3.93 11.57
CA HIS A 27 -0.64 -3.25 10.27
C HIS A 27 -1.97 -3.55 9.58
N LYS A 28 -2.49 -4.78 9.74
CA LYS A 28 -3.83 -5.15 9.25
C LYS A 28 -4.93 -4.41 9.99
N ALA A 29 -4.86 -4.37 11.32
CA ALA A 29 -5.84 -3.66 12.14
C ALA A 29 -5.84 -2.15 11.83
N LEU A 30 -4.66 -1.56 11.63
CA LEU A 30 -4.51 -0.15 11.26
C LEU A 30 -5.10 0.12 9.88
N PHE A 31 -4.79 -0.72 8.89
CA PHE A 31 -5.34 -0.60 7.54
C PHE A 31 -6.88 -0.74 7.53
N THR A 32 -7.44 -1.65 8.33
CA THR A 32 -8.89 -1.77 8.49
C THR A 32 -9.50 -0.51 9.11
N LYS A 33 -8.93 0.01 10.20
CA LYS A 33 -9.40 1.27 10.81
C LYS A 33 -9.34 2.46 9.84
N LEU A 34 -8.32 2.51 8.99
CA LEU A 34 -8.20 3.53 7.96
C LEU A 34 -9.32 3.43 6.93
N ILE A 35 -9.65 2.22 6.47
CA ILE A 35 -10.78 1.98 5.56
C ILE A 35 -12.10 2.42 6.21
N ASP A 36 -12.33 2.07 7.48
CA ASP A 36 -13.56 2.41 8.19
C ASP A 36 -13.70 3.94 8.30
N ALA A 37 -12.65 4.63 8.74
CA ALA A 37 -12.62 6.09 8.84
C ALA A 37 -12.84 6.78 7.49
N LEU A 38 -12.23 6.27 6.41
CA LEU A 38 -12.44 6.82 5.06
C LEU A 38 -13.85 6.54 4.54
N THR A 39 -14.44 5.40 4.88
CA THR A 39 -15.83 5.08 4.53
C THR A 39 -16.79 6.07 5.19
N GLU A 40 -16.55 6.40 6.47
CA GLU A 40 -17.35 7.38 7.21
C GLU A 40 -17.18 8.81 6.64
N GLN A 41 -15.95 9.18 6.25
CA GLN A 41 -15.66 10.50 5.66
C GLN A 41 -16.20 10.65 4.24
N HIS A 42 -16.28 9.56 3.47
CA HIS A 42 -16.66 9.55 2.07
C HIS A 42 -17.79 8.55 1.79
N PRO A 43 -19.00 8.73 2.35
CA PRO A 43 -20.10 7.77 2.23
C PRO A 43 -20.64 7.62 0.80
N HIS A 44 -20.29 8.55 -0.10
CA HIS A 44 -20.68 8.53 -1.51
C HIS A 44 -19.71 7.71 -2.38
N LEU A 45 -18.53 7.36 -1.88
CA LEU A 45 -17.55 6.57 -2.61
C LEU A 45 -17.84 5.08 -2.50
N LYS A 46 -17.54 4.35 -3.56
CA LYS A 46 -17.66 2.89 -3.56
C LYS A 46 -16.52 2.27 -2.75
N SER A 47 -16.76 1.10 -2.17
CA SER A 47 -15.77 0.41 -1.32
C SER A 47 -14.41 0.18 -2.01
N TRP A 48 -14.36 0.02 -3.33
CA TRP A 48 -13.10 -0.12 -4.07
C TRP A 48 -12.33 1.21 -4.21
N GLN A 49 -13.03 2.34 -4.31
CA GLN A 49 -12.42 3.68 -4.35
C GLN A 49 -11.85 4.02 -2.96
N ILE A 50 -12.61 3.71 -1.91
CA ILE A 50 -12.13 3.80 -0.52
C ILE A 50 -10.86 2.95 -0.32
N LYS A 51 -10.84 1.72 -0.84
CA LYS A 51 -9.65 0.86 -0.76
C LYS A 51 -8.45 1.46 -1.49
N ALA A 52 -8.64 2.03 -2.68
CA ALA A 52 -7.55 2.69 -3.40
C ALA A 52 -7.00 3.88 -2.61
N MET A 53 -7.87 4.74 -2.06
CA MET A 53 -7.48 5.84 -1.18
C MET A 53 -6.78 5.36 0.10
N ALA A 54 -7.25 4.27 0.71
CA ALA A 54 -6.62 3.70 1.89
C ALA A 54 -5.20 3.20 1.59
N ILE A 55 -4.99 2.58 0.43
CA ILE A 55 -3.66 2.14 -0.02
C ILE A 55 -2.75 3.36 -0.23
N GLU A 56 -3.25 4.40 -0.89
CA GLU A 56 -2.51 5.64 -1.11
C GLU A 56 -2.07 6.27 0.20
N GLN A 57 -3.01 6.49 1.13
CA GLN A 57 -2.69 7.10 2.43
C GLN A 57 -1.76 6.23 3.27
N PHE A 58 -1.91 4.90 3.20
CA PHE A 58 -1.04 3.97 3.91
C PHE A 58 0.40 4.04 3.39
N LEU A 59 0.59 4.14 2.07
CA LEU A 59 1.91 4.29 1.45
C LEU A 59 2.51 5.68 1.70
N LEU A 60 1.69 6.73 1.59
CA LEU A 60 2.10 8.10 1.87
C LEU A 60 2.57 8.27 3.33
N ALA A 61 1.88 7.63 4.29
CA ALA A 61 2.28 7.61 5.69
C ALA A 61 3.64 6.93 5.93
N ALA A 62 4.08 6.05 5.02
CA ALA A 62 5.40 5.44 5.01
C ALA A 62 6.43 6.22 4.16
N GLY A 63 6.09 7.42 3.69
CA GLY A 63 6.96 8.27 2.87
C GLY A 63 7.00 7.91 1.39
N ILE A 64 6.10 7.04 0.92
CA ILE A 64 6.03 6.60 -0.48
C ILE A 64 4.96 7.43 -1.19
N ASP A 65 5.38 8.35 -2.07
CA ASP A 65 4.47 9.23 -2.79
C ASP A 65 4.01 8.59 -4.12
N VAL A 66 2.77 8.09 -4.11
CA VAL A 66 2.15 7.35 -5.22
C VAL A 66 0.72 7.81 -5.43
N ILE A 67 0.17 7.48 -6.59
CA ILE A 67 -1.26 7.63 -6.89
C ILE A 67 -1.87 6.23 -6.97
N CYS A 68 -2.95 5.99 -6.23
CA CYS A 68 -3.67 4.72 -6.27
C CYS A 68 -5.05 4.88 -6.89
N ILE A 69 -5.32 4.17 -7.98
CA ILE A 69 -6.57 4.29 -8.74
C ILE A 69 -7.19 2.90 -8.90
N ASP A 70 -8.51 2.80 -8.82
CA ASP A 70 -9.18 1.58 -9.23
C ASP A 70 -9.01 1.34 -10.74
N THR A 71 -8.55 0.16 -11.12
CA THR A 71 -8.14 -0.14 -12.49
C THR A 71 -8.44 -1.58 -12.87
N VAL A 72 -8.53 -1.81 -14.18
CA VAL A 72 -8.62 -3.13 -14.78
C VAL A 72 -7.24 -3.47 -15.34
N ASN A 73 -6.73 -4.66 -15.01
CA ASN A 73 -5.50 -5.21 -15.58
C ASN A 73 -5.82 -6.53 -16.30
N GLY A 74 -6.05 -6.47 -17.61
CA GLY A 74 -6.52 -7.61 -18.38
C GLY A 74 -7.92 -8.05 -17.95
N LYS A 75 -8.02 -9.24 -17.34
CA LYS A 75 -9.29 -9.80 -16.82
C LYS A 75 -9.53 -9.50 -15.34
N ASP A 76 -8.57 -8.89 -14.66
CA ASP A 76 -8.62 -8.65 -13.22
C ASP A 76 -8.98 -7.20 -12.89
N TYR A 77 -9.82 -7.00 -11.87
CA TYR A 77 -10.13 -5.69 -11.31
C TYR A 77 -9.44 -5.51 -9.96
N GLY A 78 -8.89 -4.32 -9.71
CA GLY A 78 -8.12 -4.04 -8.52
C GLY A 78 -7.67 -2.58 -8.42
N THR A 79 -6.62 -2.35 -7.64
CA THR A 79 -5.99 -1.05 -7.46
C THR A 79 -4.67 -1.03 -8.21
N GLY A 80 -4.52 -0.09 -9.15
CA GLY A 80 -3.24 0.23 -9.75
C GLY A 80 -2.51 1.24 -8.88
N ILE A 81 -1.22 1.01 -8.68
CA ILE A 81 -0.33 1.93 -7.98
C ILE A 81 0.59 2.55 -9.04
N PHE A 82 0.62 3.87 -9.07
CA PHE A 82 1.36 4.65 -10.04
C PHE A 82 2.37 5.56 -9.34
N HIS A 83 3.55 5.72 -9.93
CA HIS A 83 4.44 6.80 -9.51
C HIS A 83 3.75 8.14 -9.76
N LYS A 84 3.77 9.02 -8.77
CA LYS A 84 3.07 10.31 -8.85
C LYS A 84 3.66 11.25 -9.90
N GLU A 85 4.98 11.23 -10.07
CA GLU A 85 5.68 12.14 -10.99
C GLU A 85 5.62 11.63 -12.44
N THR A 86 5.86 10.35 -12.66
CA THR A 86 5.95 9.76 -14.01
C THR A 86 4.62 9.22 -14.53
N ASN A 87 3.61 9.08 -13.66
CA ASN A 87 2.37 8.34 -13.93
C ASN A 87 2.60 6.89 -14.39
N GLU A 88 3.80 6.35 -14.16
CA GLU A 88 4.12 4.98 -14.53
C GLU A 88 3.47 4.01 -13.53
N LYS A 89 2.83 2.97 -14.06
CA LYS A 89 2.23 1.92 -13.23
C LYS A 89 3.32 1.02 -12.66
N ILE A 90 3.54 1.09 -11.36
CA ILE A 90 4.57 0.30 -10.65
C ILE A 90 4.03 -0.99 -10.02
N ALA A 91 2.73 -1.04 -9.70
CA ALA A 91 2.13 -2.24 -9.13
C ALA A 91 0.63 -2.34 -9.40
N PHE A 92 0.08 -3.54 -9.18
CA PHE A 92 -1.34 -3.82 -9.24
C PHE A 92 -1.74 -4.78 -8.12
N ILE A 93 -2.79 -4.43 -7.38
CA ILE A 93 -3.34 -5.21 -6.28
C ILE A 93 -4.76 -5.60 -6.63
N LYS A 94 -5.01 -6.89 -6.86
CA LYS A 94 -6.35 -7.41 -7.17
C LYS A 94 -7.30 -7.23 -5.97
N THR A 95 -8.57 -6.95 -6.25
CA THR A 95 -9.61 -6.57 -5.25
C THR A 95 -9.77 -7.55 -4.07
N ASN A 96 -9.48 -8.84 -4.28
CA ASN A 96 -9.64 -9.91 -3.30
C ASN A 96 -8.32 -10.37 -2.67
N SER A 97 -7.24 -9.65 -2.90
CA SER A 97 -5.92 -10.02 -2.38
C SER A 97 -5.68 -9.48 -0.98
N MET A 98 -4.75 -10.11 -0.25
CA MET A 98 -4.29 -9.60 1.04
C MET A 98 -3.43 -8.35 0.85
N VAL A 99 -4.09 -7.18 0.73
CA VAL A 99 -3.49 -5.89 0.40
C VAL A 99 -2.22 -5.61 1.21
N VAL A 100 -2.28 -5.68 2.54
CA VAL A 100 -1.13 -5.37 3.41
C VAL A 100 0.05 -6.31 3.18
N ASN A 101 -0.21 -7.61 2.93
CA ASN A 101 0.87 -8.55 2.61
C ASN A 101 1.51 -8.18 1.26
N ILE A 102 0.71 -7.80 0.27
CA ILE A 102 1.25 -7.41 -1.05
C ILE A 102 2.07 -6.13 -0.95
N LEU A 103 1.58 -5.12 -0.23
CA LEU A 103 2.32 -3.87 -0.03
C LEU A 103 3.67 -4.12 0.63
N HIS A 104 3.70 -5.01 1.62
CA HIS A 104 4.94 -5.44 2.26
C HIS A 104 5.89 -6.14 1.27
N ASP A 105 5.39 -7.11 0.48
CA ASP A 105 6.19 -7.79 -0.53
C ASP A 105 6.75 -6.81 -1.59
N LEU A 106 5.96 -5.82 -2.01
CA LEU A 106 6.38 -4.80 -2.97
C LEU A 106 7.47 -3.89 -2.39
N TYR A 107 7.34 -3.53 -1.11
CA TYR A 107 8.34 -2.75 -0.39
C TYR A 107 9.68 -3.48 -0.29
N PHE A 108 9.68 -4.73 0.16
CA PHE A 108 10.90 -5.55 0.28
C PHE A 108 11.55 -5.86 -1.07
N LYS A 109 10.77 -5.90 -2.15
CA LYS A 109 11.29 -6.05 -3.52
C LYS A 109 11.88 -4.75 -4.10
N GLY A 110 11.79 -3.63 -3.37
CA GLY A 110 12.23 -2.31 -3.83
C GLY A 110 11.43 -1.81 -5.02
N VAL A 111 10.13 -2.14 -5.10
CA VAL A 111 9.24 -1.65 -6.19
C VAL A 111 8.96 -0.16 -6.03
N PHE A 112 8.96 0.35 -4.80
CA PHE A 112 8.74 1.75 -4.48
C PHE A 112 10.04 2.58 -4.47
N ASP A 113 11.18 1.96 -4.78
CA ASP A 113 12.48 2.59 -4.74
C ASP A 113 12.71 3.36 -6.06
N SER A 114 12.62 4.69 -5.98
CA SER A 114 12.74 5.64 -7.10
C SER A 114 14.04 5.50 -7.90
N SER A 115 15.02 4.79 -7.34
CA SER A 115 16.35 4.52 -7.89
C SER A 115 16.34 3.68 -9.19
N LYS A 116 15.20 3.07 -9.57
CA LYS A 116 15.09 2.23 -10.79
C LYS A 116 14.48 2.92 -12.00
N VAL A 117 14.05 4.18 -11.89
CA VAL A 117 13.43 4.94 -12.99
C VAL A 117 14.46 5.81 -13.73
N ALA A 118 15.73 5.40 -13.74
CA ALA A 118 16.80 6.11 -14.43
C ALA A 118 17.67 5.17 -15.28
N GLU A 119 17.08 4.61 -16.34
CA GLU A 119 17.85 4.34 -17.56
C GLU A 119 16.93 4.51 -18.78
N PRO A 120 16.90 5.70 -19.41
CA PRO A 120 16.37 5.83 -20.75
C PRO A 120 17.36 5.16 -21.72
N ALA A 121 16.91 4.11 -22.42
CA ALA A 121 17.60 3.52 -23.56
C ALA A 121 17.54 4.45 -24.78
#